data_AF-A0A6P8LW71-F1
#
_entry.id   AF-A0A6P8LW71-F1
#
_cell.length_a   1.000
_cell.length_b   1.000
_cell.length_c   1.000
_cell.angle_alpha   90.00
_cell.angle_beta   90.00
_cell.angle_gamma   90.00
#
_symmetry.space_group_name_H-M   'P 1'
#
loop_
_entity.id
_entity.type
_entity.pdbx_description
1 polymer ?
#
loop_
_entity_poly.entity_id
_entity_poly.type
_entity_poly.pdbx_seq_one_letter_code
_entity_poly.pdbx_strand_id
1 'polypeptide(L)'
;MSYADVLEAARTKIPLSELGMERLEMKKAMTGAIIIQVPGDKDRGKATLLATRLAETLDPMAVRIATPTRMAELRVTGINISVKKEELRRALASAAGCGSAEVQVGEIGATRGGLGSA
;
A
#
# COMPACT_ATOMS: atom_id res chain seq x y z
N MET A 1 24.82 -1.45 -3.29
CA MET A 1 24.02 -0.27 -3.67
C MET A 1 23.70 0.51 -2.42
N SER A 2 24.06 1.80 -2.41
CA SER A 2 23.62 2.73 -1.38
C SER A 2 22.22 3.25 -1.70
N TYR A 3 21.49 3.71 -0.69
CA TYR A 3 20.23 4.45 -0.90
C TYR A 3 20.43 5.70 -1.76
N ALA A 4 21.63 6.32 -1.71
CA ALA A 4 21.96 7.48 -2.53
C ALA A 4 21.90 7.12 -4.04
N ASP A 5 22.54 6.03 -4.44
CA ASP A 5 22.58 5.56 -5.83
C ASP A 5 21.16 5.25 -6.35
N VAL A 6 20.34 4.63 -5.51
CA VAL A 6 18.94 4.29 -5.82
C VAL A 6 18.10 5.55 -6.03
N LEU A 7 18.24 6.54 -5.16
CA LEU A 7 17.50 7.80 -5.25
C LEU A 7 17.96 8.66 -6.43
N GLU A 8 19.25 8.63 -6.76
CA GLU A 8 19.79 9.31 -7.95
C GLU A 8 19.22 8.70 -9.24
N ALA A 9 19.21 7.37 -9.34
CA ALA A 9 18.62 6.66 -10.47
C ALA A 9 17.12 6.95 -10.59
N ALA A 10 16.40 6.97 -9.47
CA ALA A 10 14.98 7.31 -9.43
C ALA A 10 14.72 8.76 -9.89
N ARG A 11 15.49 9.73 -9.39
CA ARG A 11 15.33 11.16 -9.75
C ARG A 11 15.58 11.41 -11.23
N THR A 12 16.54 10.71 -11.82
CA THR A 12 16.90 10.86 -13.24
C THR A 12 15.82 10.29 -14.16
N LYS A 13 15.17 9.20 -13.74
CA LYS A 13 14.19 8.48 -14.57
C LYS A 13 12.74 8.91 -14.34
N ILE A 14 12.45 9.58 -13.23
CA ILE A 14 11.09 9.95 -12.82
C ILE A 14 11.05 11.46 -12.53
N PRO A 15 10.87 12.30 -13.56
CA PRO A 15 10.72 13.74 -13.36
C PRO A 15 9.39 14.04 -12.67
N LEU A 16 9.44 14.81 -11.57
CA LEU A 16 8.25 15.14 -10.75
C LEU A 16 7.19 15.92 -11.54
N SER A 17 7.62 16.67 -12.56
CA SER A 17 6.77 17.43 -13.47
C SER A 17 5.75 16.53 -14.20
N GLU A 18 6.17 15.33 -14.63
CA GLU A 18 5.30 14.36 -15.29
C GLU A 18 4.25 13.76 -14.35
N LEU A 19 4.51 13.81 -13.05
CA LEU A 19 3.61 13.32 -12.00
C LEU A 19 2.72 14.42 -11.41
N GLY A 20 2.80 15.65 -11.92
CA GLY A 20 2.06 16.79 -11.39
C GLY A 20 2.46 17.14 -9.95
N MET A 21 3.73 16.95 -9.60
CA MET A 21 4.30 17.23 -8.29
C MET A 21 5.36 18.33 -8.38
N GLU A 22 5.29 19.31 -7.50
CA GLU A 22 6.27 20.41 -7.44
C GLU A 22 7.47 20.05 -6.56
N ARG A 23 7.24 19.34 -5.47
CA ARG A 23 8.28 18.99 -4.49
C ARG A 23 7.94 17.69 -3.76
N LEU A 24 8.99 17.06 -3.23
CA LEU A 24 8.90 15.91 -2.32
C LEU A 24 9.62 16.26 -1.02
N GLU A 25 9.11 15.75 0.10
CA GLU A 25 9.82 15.79 1.37
C GLU A 25 10.38 14.40 1.69
N MET A 26 11.69 14.31 1.93
CA MET A 26 12.34 13.05 2.26
C MET A 26 12.80 13.05 3.71
N LYS A 27 12.54 11.94 4.42
CA LYS A 27 12.97 11.73 5.81
C LYS A 27 13.55 10.34 5.96
N LYS A 28 14.59 10.21 6.78
CA LYS A 28 15.14 8.90 7.15
C LYS A 28 14.39 8.36 8.36
N ALA A 29 13.81 7.17 8.22
CA ALA A 29 13.17 6.46 9.32
C ALA A 29 14.21 5.88 10.29
N MET A 30 13.79 5.61 11.52
CA MET A 30 14.63 4.93 12.53
C MET A 30 15.09 3.55 12.06
N THR A 31 14.30 2.87 11.22
CA THR A 31 14.65 1.58 10.60
C THR A 31 15.71 1.70 9.51
N GLY A 32 16.14 2.92 9.17
CA GLY A 32 17.04 3.19 8.05
C GLY A 32 16.35 3.31 6.69
N ALA A 33 15.04 3.04 6.61
CA ALA A 33 14.25 3.26 5.40
C ALA A 33 14.12 4.75 5.06
N ILE A 34 13.85 5.05 3.80
CA ILE A 34 13.57 6.42 3.33
C ILE A 34 12.05 6.59 3.21
N ILE A 35 11.52 7.60 3.89
CA ILE A 35 10.13 8.03 3.78
C ILE A 35 10.10 9.17 2.78
N ILE A 36 9.31 9.00 1.72
CA ILE A 36 9.04 10.03 0.71
C ILE A 36 7.61 10.51 0.92
N GLN A 37 7.46 11.76 1.31
CA GLN A 37 6.18 12.42 1.53
C GLN A 37 5.86 13.31 0.33
N VAL A 38 4.69 13.07 -0.26
CA VAL A 38 4.10 13.92 -1.31
C VAL A 38 3.23 14.98 -0.62
N PRO A 39 3.58 16.27 -0.65
CA PRO A 39 2.79 17.33 -0.03
C PRO A 39 1.47 17.55 -0.81
N GLY A 40 0.37 17.70 -0.08
CA GLY A 40 -0.96 17.98 -0.64
C GLY A 40 -2.06 17.31 0.17
N ASP A 41 -3.20 17.99 0.33
CA ASP A 41 -4.37 17.42 0.99
C ASP A 41 -4.92 16.26 0.16
N LYS A 42 -4.90 15.05 0.72
CA LYS A 42 -5.58 13.85 0.18
C LYS A 42 -5.07 13.32 -1.17
N ASP A 43 -3.90 13.73 -1.64
CA ASP A 43 -3.34 13.29 -2.92
C ASP A 43 -2.72 11.87 -2.87
N ARG A 44 -3.48 10.90 -2.34
CA ARG A 44 -3.10 9.49 -2.30
C ARG A 44 -2.79 8.96 -3.70
N GLY A 45 -3.54 9.40 -4.69
CA GLY A 45 -3.32 9.03 -6.10
C GLY A 45 -1.90 9.37 -6.57
N LYS A 46 -1.38 10.55 -6.20
CA LYS A 46 -0.01 10.95 -6.54
C LYS A 46 1.03 10.09 -5.83
N ALA A 47 0.86 9.82 -4.53
CA ALA A 47 1.76 8.94 -3.78
C ALA A 47 1.78 7.51 -4.35
N THR A 48 0.60 6.98 -4.71
CA THR A 48 0.49 5.68 -5.39
C THR A 48 1.15 5.69 -6.75
N LEU A 49 0.91 6.73 -7.57
CA LEU A 49 1.53 6.87 -8.89
C LEU A 49 3.06 6.91 -8.81
N LEU A 50 3.61 7.68 -7.86
CA LEU A 50 5.05 7.73 -7.62
C LEU A 50 5.60 6.35 -7.23
N ALA A 51 4.92 5.63 -6.35
CA ALA A 51 5.35 4.29 -5.94
C ALA A 51 5.30 3.29 -7.10
N THR A 52 4.27 3.35 -7.95
CA THR A 52 4.19 2.53 -9.17
C THR A 52 5.37 2.83 -10.09
N ARG A 53 5.69 4.10 -10.34
CA ARG A 53 6.84 4.47 -11.18
C ARG A 53 8.18 4.03 -10.59
N LEU A 54 8.34 4.15 -9.27
CA LEU A 54 9.54 3.65 -8.61
C LEU A 54 9.65 2.12 -8.73
N ALA A 55 8.54 1.39 -8.60
CA ALA A 55 8.51 -0.07 -8.74
C ALA A 55 8.79 -0.56 -10.16
N GLU A 56 8.37 0.19 -11.19
CA GLU A 56 8.71 -0.09 -12.59
C GLU A 56 10.19 0.18 -12.90
N THR A 57 10.80 1.12 -12.19
CA THR A 57 12.12 1.66 -12.52
C THR A 57 13.25 0.98 -11.75
N LEU A 58 12.98 0.53 -10.53
CA LEU A 58 13.94 -0.05 -9.60
C LEU A 58 13.83 -1.57 -9.59
N ASP A 59 14.95 -2.24 -9.34
CA ASP A 59 14.97 -3.70 -9.23
C ASP A 59 14.18 -4.14 -7.96
N PRO A 60 13.09 -4.93 -8.11
CA PRO A 60 12.29 -5.39 -6.99
C PRO A 60 13.04 -6.35 -6.05
N MET A 61 14.16 -6.95 -6.49
CA MET A 61 15.01 -7.78 -5.64
C MET A 61 15.93 -6.93 -4.74
N ALA A 62 16.24 -5.70 -5.16
CA ALA A 62 17.13 -4.80 -4.45
C ALA A 62 16.37 -3.80 -3.55
N VAL A 63 15.17 -3.38 -3.95
CA VAL A 63 14.41 -2.31 -3.27
C VAL A 63 12.98 -2.74 -2.98
N ARG A 64 12.57 -2.60 -1.72
CA ARG A 64 11.16 -2.74 -1.32
C ARG A 64 10.50 -1.37 -1.21
N ILE A 65 9.39 -1.22 -1.92
CA ILE A 65 8.59 0.00 -1.94
C ILE A 65 7.24 -0.29 -1.31
N ALA A 66 6.84 0.54 -0.35
CA ALA A 66 5.54 0.44 0.29
C ALA A 66 4.87 1.81 0.32
N THR A 67 3.57 1.84 0.05
CA THR A 67 2.70 3.03 0.20
C THR A 67 1.81 2.87 1.42
N PRO A 68 2.30 3.23 2.62
CA PRO A 68 1.51 3.12 3.83
C PRO A 68 0.27 4.01 3.72
N THR A 69 -0.88 3.42 4.02
CA THR A 69 -2.19 4.10 4.03
C THR A 69 -2.79 3.96 5.42
N ARG A 70 -3.55 4.96 5.89
CA ARG A 70 -4.29 4.81 7.14
C ARG A 70 -5.31 3.68 6.99
N MET A 71 -5.24 2.71 7.87
CA MET A 71 -6.17 1.58 7.92
C MET A 71 -7.07 1.70 9.16
N ALA A 72 -8.25 1.12 9.09
CA ALA A 72 -9.13 0.91 10.23
C ALA A 72 -9.35 -0.59 10.43
N GLU A 73 -9.43 -1.03 11.68
CA GLU A 73 -9.72 -2.42 12.02
C GLU A 73 -11.24 -2.63 12.11
N LEU A 74 -11.72 -3.73 11.52
CA LEU A 74 -13.12 -4.13 11.52
C LEU A 74 -13.19 -5.61 11.87
N ARG A 75 -14.25 -6.01 12.59
CA ARG A 75 -14.58 -7.42 12.81
C ARG A 75 -15.81 -7.79 12.00
N VAL A 76 -15.68 -8.81 11.16
CA VAL A 76 -16.78 -9.36 10.36
C VAL A 76 -17.19 -10.70 10.95
N THR A 77 -18.48 -10.89 11.22
CA THR A 77 -19.03 -12.14 11.80
C THR A 77 -20.16 -12.68 10.92
N GLY A 78 -20.51 -13.96 11.10
CA GLY A 78 -21.56 -14.60 10.29
C GLY A 78 -21.08 -14.99 8.89
N ILE A 79 -19.77 -15.17 8.71
CA ILE A 79 -19.18 -15.57 7.43
C ILE A 79 -19.56 -17.02 7.17
N ASN A 80 -20.08 -17.32 5.98
CA ASN A 80 -20.40 -18.70 5.60
C ASN A 80 -19.10 -19.53 5.57
N ILE A 81 -19.17 -20.76 6.07
CA ILE A 81 -18.03 -21.70 6.20
C ILE A 81 -17.30 -21.98 4.87
N SER A 82 -17.94 -21.77 3.73
CA SER A 82 -17.33 -21.98 2.41
C SER A 82 -16.49 -20.78 1.92
N VAL A 83 -16.66 -19.60 2.54
CA VAL A 83 -16.04 -18.36 2.08
C VAL A 83 -14.54 -18.40 2.35
N LYS A 84 -13.77 -18.16 1.28
CA LYS A 84 -12.32 -18.07 1.38
C LYS A 84 -11.89 -16.64 1.71
N LYS A 85 -10.73 -16.50 2.34
CA LYS A 85 -10.10 -15.21 2.64
C LYS A 85 -10.04 -14.25 1.43
N GLU A 86 -9.67 -14.75 0.26
CA GLU A 86 -9.59 -13.94 -0.97
C GLU A 86 -10.96 -13.49 -1.51
N GLU A 87 -12.00 -14.28 -1.26
CA GLU A 87 -13.37 -13.89 -1.60
C GLU A 87 -13.87 -12.79 -0.67
N LEU A 88 -13.67 -12.95 0.63
CA LEU A 88 -13.99 -11.93 1.63
C LEU A 88 -13.24 -10.62 1.36
N ARG A 89 -11.94 -10.70 1.06
CA ARG A 89 -11.11 -9.54 0.71
C ARG A 89 -11.64 -8.78 -0.51
N ARG A 90 -12.01 -9.49 -1.58
CA ARG A 90 -12.58 -8.88 -2.79
C ARG A 90 -13.94 -8.23 -2.52
N ALA A 91 -14.81 -8.90 -1.76
CA ALA A 91 -16.12 -8.35 -1.38
C ALA A 91 -15.98 -7.07 -0.55
N LEU A 92 -15.10 -7.06 0.45
CA LEU A 92 -14.82 -5.90 1.29
C LEU A 92 -14.23 -4.74 0.47
N ALA A 93 -13.25 -5.02 -0.40
CA ALA A 93 -12.65 -4.01 -1.27
C ALA A 93 -13.69 -3.38 -2.19
N SER A 94 -14.57 -4.21 -2.80
CA SER A 94 -15.67 -3.73 -3.63
C SER A 94 -16.66 -2.88 -2.85
N ALA A 95 -17.02 -3.28 -1.63
CA ALA A 95 -17.97 -2.53 -0.79
C ALA A 95 -17.40 -1.18 -0.31
N ALA A 96 -16.10 -1.14 -0.02
CA ALA A 96 -15.40 0.07 0.40
C ALA A 96 -14.99 0.99 -0.77
N GLY A 97 -15.13 0.53 -2.02
CA GLY A 97 -14.66 1.26 -3.21
C GLY A 97 -13.14 1.43 -3.24
N CYS A 98 -12.39 0.50 -2.64
CA CYS A 98 -10.93 0.56 -2.56
C CYS A 98 -10.27 -0.62 -3.31
N GLY A 99 -8.96 -0.51 -3.52
CA GLY A 99 -8.17 -1.57 -4.11
C GLY A 99 -8.00 -2.74 -3.14
N SER A 100 -7.99 -3.96 -3.67
CA SER A 100 -7.90 -5.18 -2.86
C SER A 100 -6.61 -5.27 -2.00
N ALA A 101 -5.53 -4.56 -2.38
CA ALA A 101 -4.29 -4.46 -1.63
C ALA A 101 -4.41 -3.62 -0.34
N GLU A 102 -5.49 -2.86 -0.21
CA GLU A 102 -5.78 -2.00 0.95
C GLU A 102 -6.63 -2.69 2.00
N VAL A 103 -7.13 -3.89 1.68
CA VAL A 103 -7.89 -4.71 2.60
C VAL A 103 -7.02 -5.87 3.05
N GLN A 104 -6.72 -5.89 4.34
CA GLN A 104 -6.05 -7.01 4.99
C GLN A 104 -7.07 -7.80 5.78
N VAL A 105 -7.20 -9.09 5.44
CA VAL A 105 -8.12 -9.99 6.14
C VAL A 105 -7.30 -10.96 6.98
N GLY A 106 -7.70 -11.14 8.25
CA GLY A 106 -7.11 -12.14 9.13
C GLY A 106 -7.42 -13.58 8.69
N GLU A 107 -7.10 -14.54 9.54
CA GLU A 107 -7.64 -15.90 9.38
C GLU A 107 -9.13 -15.90 9.71
N ILE A 108 -9.92 -16.66 8.95
CA ILE A 108 -11.35 -16.83 9.22
C ILE A 108 -11.50 -17.94 10.26
N GLY A 109 -11.75 -17.57 11.51
CA GLY A 109 -11.95 -18.51 12.62
C GLY A 109 -13.42 -18.82 12.85
N ALA A 110 -13.73 -20.02 13.36
CA ALA A 110 -15.10 -20.38 13.72
C ALA A 110 -15.54 -19.69 15.01
N THR A 111 -16.76 -19.15 15.02
CA THR A 111 -17.43 -18.66 16.23
C THR A 111 -18.16 -19.78 16.96
N ARG A 112 -18.65 -19.52 18.19
CA ARG A 112 -19.51 -20.46 18.94
C ARG A 112 -20.77 -20.88 18.17
N GLY A 113 -21.24 -20.05 17.23
CA GLY A 113 -22.40 -20.35 16.39
C GLY A 113 -22.09 -21.18 15.14
N GLY A 114 -20.85 -21.64 14.94
CA GLY A 114 -20.45 -22.44 13.78
C GLY A 114 -20.19 -21.65 12.49
N LEU A 115 -20.48 -20.35 12.47
CA LEU A 115 -20.15 -19.44 11.37
C LEU A 115 -18.80 -18.76 11.60
N GLY A 116 -18.16 -18.30 10.51
CA GLY A 116 -16.85 -17.68 10.54
C GLY A 116 -16.86 -16.24 11.08
N SER A 117 -15.71 -15.83 11.62
CA SER A 117 -15.35 -14.47 12.01
C SER A 117 -13.93 -14.15 11.53
N ALA A 118 -13.73 -12.92 11.07
CA ALA A 118 -12.43 -12.39 10.67
C ALA A 118 -12.23 -10.96 11.19
#